data_AF-A0A953ISH3-F1
#
_entry.id   AF-A0A953ISH3-F1
#
_cell.length_a   1.000
_cell.length_b   1.000
_cell.length_c   1.000
_cell.angle_alpha   90.00
_cell.angle_beta   90.00
_cell.angle_gamma   90.00
#
_symmetry.space_group_name_H-M   'P 1'
#
loop_
_entity.id
_entity.type
_entity.pdbx_description
1 polymer ?
#
loop_
_entity_poly.entity_id
_entity_poly.type
_entity_poly.pdbx_seq_one_letter_code
_entity_poly.pdbx_strand_id
1 'polypeptide(L)'
;MPSKSALSERTVSTYCYQCVAGPDLLKVRVEDGIATEVAPNFDAAAVHPAGGKVCVKAFGLVQKVYNPNRILHPMKRTNPNKGRDHDPG
;
A
#
# COMPACT_ATOMS: atom_id res chain seq x y z
N MET A 1 -12.29 -11.06 -28.70
CA MET A 1 -12.04 -10.52 -27.34
C MET A 1 -11.55 -11.68 -26.49
N PRO A 2 -10.38 -11.61 -25.84
CA PRO A 2 -9.91 -12.73 -25.04
C PRO A 2 -10.90 -12.98 -23.91
N SER A 3 -11.28 -14.25 -23.74
CA SER A 3 -12.23 -14.73 -22.73
C SER A 3 -11.69 -14.41 -21.33
N LYS A 4 -12.50 -13.71 -20.51
CA LYS A 4 -12.20 -13.47 -19.09
C LYS A 4 -12.16 -14.81 -18.38
N SER A 5 -10.95 -15.28 -18.04
CA SER A 5 -10.76 -16.31 -17.02
C SER A 5 -11.46 -15.86 -15.72
N ALA A 6 -11.99 -16.80 -14.95
CA ALA A 6 -12.66 -16.52 -13.69
C ALA A 6 -11.78 -15.61 -12.80
N LEU A 7 -12.36 -14.49 -12.34
CA LEU A 7 -11.68 -13.48 -11.52
C LEU A 7 -11.14 -14.16 -10.26
N SER A 8 -9.83 -14.10 -10.02
CA SER A 8 -9.26 -14.68 -8.80
C SER A 8 -9.33 -13.64 -7.69
N GLU A 9 -10.16 -13.87 -6.67
CA GLU A 9 -10.27 -13.00 -5.50
C GLU A 9 -9.64 -13.67 -4.28
N ARG A 10 -8.83 -12.91 -3.53
CA ARG A 10 -8.35 -13.32 -2.21
C ARG A 10 -8.19 -12.15 -1.26
N THR A 11 -8.22 -12.45 0.02
CA THR A 11 -7.92 -11.48 1.08
C THR A 11 -6.58 -11.79 1.73
N VAL A 12 -5.74 -10.79 1.91
CA VAL A 12 -4.42 -10.91 2.53
C VAL A 12 -4.36 -10.09 3.80
N SER A 13 -4.05 -10.73 4.93
CA SER A 13 -3.77 -10.03 6.18
C SER A 13 -2.37 -9.45 6.15
N THR A 14 -2.22 -8.18 6.51
CA THR A 14 -0.93 -7.49 6.60
C THR A 14 -1.02 -6.33 7.60
N TYR A 15 0.02 -5.50 7.66
CA TYR A 15 0.19 -4.43 8.63
C TYR A 15 0.34 -3.07 7.95
N CYS A 16 -0.23 -2.02 8.54
CA CYS A 16 0.08 -0.63 8.16
C CYS A 16 1.32 -0.12 8.90
N TYR A 17 2.26 0.47 8.15
CA TYR A 17 3.46 1.13 8.69
C TYR A 17 3.56 2.61 8.28
N GLN A 18 2.43 3.29 8.05
CA GLN A 18 2.46 4.72 7.68
C GLN A 18 2.88 5.65 8.82
N CYS A 19 2.76 5.22 10.08
CA CYS A 19 3.12 6.03 11.24
C CYS A 19 3.54 5.14 12.42
N VAL A 20 4.00 5.78 13.50
CA VAL A 20 4.50 5.11 14.71
C VAL A 20 3.40 4.54 15.62
N ALA A 21 2.13 4.83 15.32
CA ALA A 21 1.00 4.25 16.08
C ALA A 21 0.72 2.78 15.70
N GLY A 22 1.44 2.24 14.71
CA GLY A 22 1.28 0.87 14.22
C GLY A 22 2.19 -0.17 14.89
N PRO A 23 2.03 -1.46 14.52
CA PRO A 23 1.41 -1.89 13.26
C PRO A 23 -0.11 -2.10 13.35
N ASP A 24 -0.90 -1.29 12.61
CA ASP A 24 -2.36 -1.50 12.49
C ASP A 24 -2.62 -2.80 11.70
N LEU A 25 -3.51 -3.64 12.21
CA LEU A 25 -3.91 -4.91 11.61
C LEU A 25 -4.95 -4.68 10.51
N LEU A 26 -4.63 -5.06 9.27
CA LEU A 26 -5.52 -4.82 8.14
C LEU A 26 -5.65 -6.03 7.22
N LYS A 27 -6.73 -6.06 6.45
CA LYS A 27 -6.98 -6.99 5.35
C LYS A 27 -6.96 -6.22 4.04
N VAL A 28 -6.34 -6.81 3.01
CA VAL A 28 -6.31 -6.27 1.66
C VAL A 28 -7.07 -7.20 0.74
N ARG A 29 -8.09 -6.69 0.04
CA ARG A 29 -8.73 -7.43 -1.06
C ARG A 29 -7.84 -7.34 -2.29
N VAL A 30 -7.57 -8.49 -2.90
CA VAL A 30 -6.77 -8.64 -4.11
C VAL A 30 -7.62 -9.31 -5.17
N GLU A 31 -7.86 -8.61 -6.27
CA GLU A 31 -8.61 -9.06 -7.44
C GLU A 31 -7.63 -9.15 -8.62
N ASP A 32 -7.52 -10.33 -9.23
CA ASP A 32 -6.60 -10.58 -10.36
C ASP A 32 -5.15 -10.13 -10.12
N GLY A 33 -4.67 -10.30 -8.88
CA GLY A 33 -3.33 -9.89 -8.47
C GLY A 33 -3.18 -8.40 -8.15
N ILE A 34 -4.25 -7.60 -8.27
CA ILE A 34 -4.27 -6.17 -7.96
C ILE A 34 -4.93 -5.96 -6.60
N ALA A 35 -4.22 -5.33 -5.67
CA ALA A 35 -4.83 -4.84 -4.42
C ALA A 35 -5.86 -3.74 -4.72
N THR A 36 -7.14 -3.96 -4.38
CA THR A 36 -8.24 -3.05 -4.70
C THR A 36 -8.79 -2.31 -3.48
N GLU A 37 -8.74 -2.92 -2.29
CA GLU A 37 -9.33 -2.36 -1.08
C GLU A 37 -8.51 -2.71 0.17
N VAL A 38 -8.47 -1.77 1.12
CA VAL A 38 -8.00 -1.99 2.49
C VAL A 38 -9.20 -1.99 3.42
N ALA A 39 -9.30 -3.00 4.28
CA ALA A 39 -10.33 -3.15 5.29
C ALA A 39 -9.72 -3.40 6.68
N PRO A 40 -10.45 -3.06 7.76
CA PRO A 40 -10.14 -3.53 9.11
C PRO A 40 -9.92 -5.05 9.18
N ASN A 41 -9.00 -5.49 10.05
CA ASN A 41 -8.88 -6.90 10.38
C ASN A 41 -9.66 -7.24 11.67
N PHE A 42 -10.94 -7.57 11.51
CA PHE A 42 -11.81 -7.94 12.64
C PHE A 42 -11.49 -9.30 13.27
N ASP A 43 -10.61 -10.11 12.67
CA ASP A 43 -10.15 -11.35 13.30
C ASP A 43 -9.40 -11.05 14.63
N ALA A 44 -8.86 -9.83 14.75
CA ALA A 44 -8.19 -9.34 15.95
C ALA A 44 -9.09 -8.49 16.86
N ALA A 45 -10.41 -8.46 16.63
CA ALA A 45 -11.30 -7.56 17.37
C ALA A 45 -11.27 -7.79 18.89
N ALA A 46 -11.04 -9.03 19.34
CA ALA A 46 -10.96 -9.37 20.76
C ALA A 46 -9.65 -8.95 21.45
N VAL A 47 -8.58 -8.72 20.70
CA VAL A 47 -7.22 -8.46 21.24
C VAL A 47 -6.68 -7.08 20.90
N HIS A 48 -7.17 -6.47 19.83
CA HIS A 48 -6.72 -5.15 19.38
C HIS A 48 -7.51 -4.04 20.08
N PRO A 49 -6.86 -3.01 20.65
CA PRO A 49 -7.52 -1.99 21.48
C PRO A 49 -8.61 -1.20 20.72
N ALA A 50 -8.50 -1.09 19.39
CA ALA A 50 -9.52 -0.46 18.54
C ALA A 50 -10.54 -1.44 17.94
N GLY A 51 -10.60 -2.69 18.41
CA GLY A 51 -11.50 -3.73 17.89
C GLY A 51 -11.20 -4.12 16.44
N GLY A 52 -9.92 -4.20 16.06
CA GLY A 52 -9.48 -4.53 14.70
C GLY A 52 -9.64 -3.41 13.65
N LYS A 53 -10.16 -2.24 14.06
CA LYS A 53 -10.32 -1.06 13.18
C LYS A 53 -8.97 -0.42 12.84
N VAL A 54 -8.94 0.24 11.68
CA VAL A 54 -7.79 1.02 11.18
C VAL A 54 -8.14 2.50 11.11
N CYS A 55 -7.13 3.37 11.18
CA CYS A 55 -7.33 4.81 10.97
C CYS A 55 -7.57 5.14 9.48
N VAL A 56 -8.09 6.34 9.22
CA VAL A 56 -8.42 6.80 7.85
C VAL A 56 -7.24 6.78 6.87
N LYS A 57 -6.00 6.88 7.37
CA LYS A 57 -4.80 6.91 6.53
C LYS A 57 -4.54 5.56 5.82
N ALA A 58 -4.95 4.45 6.45
CA ALA A 58 -4.74 3.11 5.92
C ALA A 58 -5.45 2.92 4.57
N PHE A 59 -6.62 3.54 4.37
CA PHE A 59 -7.36 3.46 3.10
C PHE A 59 -6.61 4.09 1.93
N GLY A 60 -5.71 5.05 2.19
CA GLY A 60 -4.84 5.66 1.17
C GLY A 60 -3.65 4.80 0.74
N LEU A 61 -3.43 3.62 1.35
CA LEU A 61 -2.29 2.75 1.01
C LEU A 61 -2.35 2.24 -0.44
N VAL A 62 -3.54 1.97 -0.96
CA VAL A 62 -3.74 1.55 -2.36
C VAL A 62 -3.15 2.61 -3.31
N GLN A 63 -3.48 3.89 -3.08
CA GLN A 63 -2.95 5.01 -3.87
C GLN A 63 -1.44 5.19 -3.70
N LYS A 64 -0.89 4.89 -2.50
CA LYS A 64 0.56 4.94 -2.25
C LYS A 64 1.31 3.86 -3.04
N VAL A 65 0.77 2.65 -3.12
CA VAL A 65 1.39 1.53 -3.86
C VAL A 65 1.36 1.78 -5.36
N TYR A 66 0.24 2.30 -5.88
CA TYR A 66 0.04 2.58 -7.31
C TYR A 66 0.28 4.04 -7.69
N ASN A 67 1.16 4.75 -6.97
CA ASN A 67 1.53 6.10 -7.36
C ASN A 67 2.27 6.07 -8.71
N PRO A 68 1.81 6.79 -9.75
CA PRO A 68 2.44 6.77 -11.08
C PRO A 68 3.87 7.33 -11.08
N ASN A 69 4.25 8.10 -10.06
CA ASN A 69 5.59 8.66 -9.88
C ASN A 69 6.51 7.79 -9.00
N ARG A 70 6.15 6.52 -8.76
CA ARG A 70 6.98 5.60 -7.95
C ARG A 70 8.28 5.29 -8.68
N ILE A 71 9.40 5.39 -7.96
CA ILE A 71 10.72 4.98 -8.47
C ILE A 71 10.77 3.45 -8.58
N LEU A 72 11.00 2.94 -9.80
CA LEU A 72 10.97 1.50 -10.11
C LEU A 72 12.36 0.85 -10.21
N HIS A 73 13.41 1.66 -10.33
CA HIS A 73 14.78 1.21 -10.52
C HIS A 73 15.75 2.01 -9.64
N PRO A 74 16.89 1.42 -9.24
CA PRO A 74 17.99 2.19 -8.65
C PRO A 74 18.45 3.31 -9.59
N MET A 75 18.84 4.45 -9.03
CA MET A 75 19.31 5.62 -9.79
C MET A 75 20.62 6.16 -9.23
N LYS A 76 21.42 6.79 -10.10
CA LYS A 76 22.63 7.52 -9.72
C LYS A 76 22.59 8.89 -10.41
N ARG A 77 22.71 9.97 -9.63
CA ARG A 77 22.84 11.33 -10.17
C ARG A 77 24.00 11.42 -11.16
N THR A 78 23.83 12.15 -12.24
CA THR A 78 24.90 12.46 -13.20
C THR A 78 25.50 13.85 -12.96
N ASN A 79 24.74 14.76 -12.36
CA ASN A 79 25.22 16.09 -11.99
C ASN A 79 26.08 16.06 -10.70
N PRO A 80 27.34 16.55 -10.72
CA PRO A 80 28.19 16.63 -9.53
C PRO A 80 27.72 17.66 -8.48
N ASN A 81 26.97 18.69 -8.89
CA ASN A 81 26.44 19.74 -8.01
C ASN A 81 25.11 19.33 -7.36
N LYS A 82 24.78 19.88 -6.18
CA LYS A 82 23.54 19.59 -5.43
C LYS A 82 22.86 20.90 -5.03
N GLY A 83 21.53 20.96 -5.17
CA GLY A 83 20.73 22.11 -4.74
C GLY A 83 19.32 22.06 -5.31
N ARG A 84 18.45 22.95 -4.83
CA ARG A 84 17.05 23.01 -5.28
C ARG A 84 16.90 23.33 -6.77
N ASP A 85 17.83 24.12 -7.30
CA ASP A 85 17.88 24.60 -8.69
C ASP A 85 18.81 23.76 -9.59
N HIS A 86 19.32 22.64 -9.06
CA HIS A 86 20.17 21.72 -9.81
C HIS A 86 19.42 20.45 -10.15
N ASP A 87 19.12 20.26 -11.44
CA ASP A 87 18.61 18.99 -11.95
C ASP A 87 19.65 17.88 -11.71
N PRO A 88 19.26 16.74 -11.09
CA PRO A 88 20.20 15.68 -10.78
C PRO A 88 20.73 14.92 -12.00
N GLY A 89 20.04 15.02 -13.15
CA GLY A 89 20.31 14.32 -14.40
C GLY A 89 20.15 12.81 -14.27
#